data_AF-A0A835VMZ6-F1
#
_entry.id   AF-A0A835VMZ6-F1
#
_cell.length_a   1.000
_cell.length_b   1.000
_cell.length_c   1.000
_cell.angle_alpha   90.00
_cell.angle_beta   90.00
_cell.angle_gamma   90.00
#
_symmetry.space_group_name_H-M   'P 1'
#
loop_
_entity.id
_entity.type
_entity.pdbx_description
1 polymer ?
#
loop_
_entity_poly.entity_id
_entity_poly.type
_entity_poly.pdbx_seq_one_letter_code
_entity_poly.pdbx_strand_id
1 'polypeptide(L)'
;MIVGGKRATLRLFDAHCHLQDPRILVLAPHVIHTAVEAGVFRFAVNGASERDWHIVKQMGEHYSSLIPCFGLHPWYVMERSPLWLQSMKVLLQQQLFAAVGEVGRFSFLKLEEELEEFKEEELEELEEELEKELEEELEGELEEELELEEKLEEDEKLEEEELEEELKKEL
;
A
#
# COMPACT_ATOMS: atom_id res chain seq x y z
N MET A 1 -43.75 -32.06 -1.76
CA MET A 1 -43.06 -32.28 -3.05
C MET A 1 -42.75 -30.92 -3.65
N ILE A 2 -41.53 -30.43 -3.51
CA ILE A 2 -41.11 -29.18 -4.15
C ILE A 2 -40.72 -29.54 -5.59
N VAL A 3 -41.47 -28.99 -6.54
CA VAL A 3 -41.23 -29.18 -7.98
C VAL A 3 -39.90 -28.50 -8.32
N GLY A 4 -38.91 -29.32 -8.67
CA GLY A 4 -37.59 -28.90 -9.11
C GLY A 4 -37.68 -28.08 -10.40
N GLY A 5 -37.68 -26.76 -10.26
CA GLY A 5 -37.30 -25.87 -11.35
C GLY A 5 -35.82 -26.10 -11.64
N LYS A 6 -35.50 -26.53 -12.87
CA LYS A 6 -34.13 -26.59 -13.37
C LYS A 6 -33.52 -25.18 -13.23
N ARG A 7 -32.73 -24.94 -12.19
CA ARG A 7 -31.84 -23.78 -12.13
C ARG A 7 -30.96 -23.91 -13.37
N ALA A 8 -30.99 -22.92 -14.26
CA ALA A 8 -29.96 -22.81 -15.28
C ALA A 8 -28.64 -22.78 -14.51
N THR A 9 -27.85 -23.85 -14.60
CA THR A 9 -26.53 -23.94 -13.99
C THR A 9 -25.66 -22.97 -14.76
N LEU A 10 -25.53 -21.75 -14.24
CA LEU A 10 -24.64 -20.74 -14.79
C LEU A 10 -23.24 -21.34 -14.87
N ARG A 11 -22.67 -21.37 -16.08
CA ARG A 11 -21.31 -21.86 -16.30
C ARG A 11 -20.38 -20.67 -16.24
N LEU A 12 -19.74 -20.48 -15.10
CA LEU A 12 -18.78 -19.41 -14.89
C LEU A 12 -17.38 -19.84 -15.34
N PHE A 13 -16.60 -18.85 -15.76
CA PHE A 13 -15.18 -18.97 -16.04
C PHE A 13 -14.46 -18.00 -15.11
N ASP A 14 -13.66 -18.51 -14.19
CA ASP A 14 -12.75 -17.67 -13.43
C ASP A 14 -11.62 -17.23 -14.37
N ALA A 15 -11.67 -15.97 -14.77
CA ALA A 15 -10.78 -15.42 -15.77
C ALA A 15 -9.36 -15.16 -15.26
N HIS A 16 -9.16 -15.13 -13.93
CA HIS A 16 -7.87 -14.77 -13.38
C HIS A 16 -7.73 -15.20 -11.92
N CYS A 17 -6.93 -16.24 -11.68
CA CYS A 17 -6.63 -16.68 -10.31
C CYS A 17 -5.18 -17.15 -10.16
N HIS A 18 -4.70 -17.19 -8.91
CA HIS A 18 -3.35 -17.64 -8.55
C HIS A 18 -3.43 -18.79 -7.54
N LEU A 19 -4.04 -19.91 -7.92
CA LEU A 19 -4.21 -21.08 -7.05
C LEU A 19 -2.88 -21.76 -6.68
N GLN A 20 -1.80 -21.47 -7.43
CA GLN A 20 -0.46 -21.93 -7.12
C GLN A 20 0.23 -21.16 -5.99
N ASP A 21 -0.37 -20.06 -5.52
CA ASP A 21 0.22 -19.20 -4.49
C ASP A 21 0.48 -20.01 -3.19
N PRO A 22 1.70 -19.97 -2.62
CA PRO A 22 2.05 -20.77 -1.45
C PRO A 22 1.11 -20.58 -0.25
N ARG A 23 0.47 -19.42 -0.12
CA ARG A 23 -0.46 -19.11 0.98
C ARG A 23 -1.74 -19.94 0.91
N ILE A 24 -2.15 -20.37 -0.28
CA ILE A 24 -3.39 -21.13 -0.51
C ILE A 24 -3.18 -22.47 -1.23
N LEU A 25 -1.95 -22.79 -1.66
CA LEU A 25 -1.64 -23.98 -2.46
C LEU A 25 -2.16 -25.28 -1.80
N VAL A 26 -2.01 -25.40 -0.48
CA VAL A 26 -2.50 -26.56 0.29
C VAL A 26 -4.03 -26.69 0.29
N LEU A 27 -4.74 -25.57 0.09
CA LEU A 27 -6.20 -25.51 0.01
C LEU A 27 -6.72 -25.58 -1.42
N ALA A 28 -5.86 -25.43 -2.44
CA ALA A 28 -6.25 -25.38 -3.84
C ALA A 28 -7.16 -26.55 -4.27
N PRO A 29 -6.94 -27.83 -3.88
CA PRO A 29 -7.85 -28.92 -4.24
C PRO A 29 -9.28 -28.69 -3.72
N HIS A 30 -9.41 -28.19 -2.50
CA HIS A 30 -10.70 -27.90 -1.88
C HIS A 30 -11.39 -26.68 -2.53
N VAL A 31 -10.63 -25.63 -2.82
CA VAL A 31 -11.12 -24.42 -3.52
C VAL A 31 -11.63 -24.77 -4.91
N ILE A 32 -10.88 -25.56 -5.68
CA ILE A 32 -11.28 -25.99 -7.03
C ILE A 32 -12.57 -26.82 -6.95
N HIS A 33 -12.64 -27.80 -6.05
CA HIS A 33 -13.81 -28.64 -5.90
C HIS A 33 -15.08 -27.84 -5.56
N THR A 34 -15.00 -26.98 -4.55
CA THR A 34 -16.14 -26.17 -4.09
C THR A 34 -16.57 -25.15 -5.14
N ALA A 35 -15.64 -24.53 -5.87
CA ALA A 35 -15.95 -23.61 -6.95
C ALA A 35 -16.62 -24.31 -8.14
N VAL A 36 -16.21 -25.54 -8.49
CA VAL A 36 -16.90 -26.35 -9.51
C VAL A 36 -18.33 -26.66 -9.10
N GLU A 37 -18.57 -27.09 -7.85
CA GLU A 37 -19.93 -27.34 -7.32
C GLU A 37 -20.81 -26.07 -7.34
N ALA A 38 -20.19 -24.89 -7.19
CA ALA A 38 -20.87 -23.60 -7.28
C ALA A 38 -21.13 -23.11 -8.72
N GLY A 39 -20.61 -23.81 -9.74
CA GLY A 39 -20.83 -23.48 -11.16
C GLY A 39 -19.64 -22.88 -11.90
N VAL A 40 -18.46 -22.73 -11.27
CA VAL A 40 -17.22 -22.32 -11.93
C VAL A 40 -16.65 -23.51 -12.71
N PHE A 41 -16.85 -23.51 -14.03
CA PHE A 41 -16.54 -24.64 -14.89
C PHE A 41 -15.06 -24.69 -15.30
N ARG A 42 -14.39 -23.53 -15.33
CA ARG A 42 -13.00 -23.38 -15.77
C ARG A 42 -12.32 -22.23 -15.03
N PHE A 43 -11.00 -22.31 -14.94
CA PHE A 43 -10.12 -21.34 -14.29
C PHE A 43 -8.94 -21.04 -15.19
N ALA A 44 -8.61 -19.77 -15.41
CA ALA A 44 -7.30 -19.38 -15.91
C ALA A 44 -6.37 -19.17 -14.71
N VAL A 45 -5.39 -20.06 -14.55
CA VAL A 45 -4.42 -20.00 -13.44
C VAL A 45 -3.15 -19.35 -13.97
N ASN A 46 -2.84 -18.16 -13.47
CA ASN A 46 -1.79 -17.31 -14.02
C ASN A 46 -0.47 -17.45 -13.28
N GLY A 47 0.53 -18.01 -13.97
CA GLY A 47 1.91 -17.92 -13.53
C GLY A 47 2.43 -16.49 -13.65
N ALA A 48 3.10 -16.00 -12.61
CA ALA A 48 3.62 -14.64 -12.57
C ALA A 48 5.12 -14.57 -12.88
N SER A 49 5.88 -15.66 -12.72
CA SER A 49 7.33 -15.69 -12.93
C SER A 49 7.85 -17.09 -13.26
N GLU A 50 9.10 -17.21 -13.72
CA GLU A 50 9.73 -18.52 -13.95
C GLU A 50 9.67 -19.47 -12.74
N ARG A 51 9.57 -18.91 -11.53
CA ARG A 51 9.55 -19.67 -10.28
C ARG A 51 8.28 -20.49 -10.11
N ASP A 52 7.13 -20.02 -10.61
CA ASP A 52 5.82 -20.65 -10.34
C ASP A 52 5.24 -21.42 -11.53
N TRP A 53 5.79 -21.23 -12.74
CA TRP A 53 5.30 -21.88 -13.96
C TRP A 53 5.26 -23.40 -13.87
N HIS A 54 6.22 -24.04 -13.20
CA HIS A 54 6.23 -25.50 -13.05
C HIS A 54 5.07 -26.01 -12.19
N ILE A 55 4.58 -25.21 -11.23
CA ILE A 55 3.42 -25.52 -10.41
C ILE A 55 2.16 -25.33 -11.25
N VAL A 56 2.04 -24.19 -11.94
CA VAL A 56 0.90 -23.90 -12.85
C VAL A 56 0.74 -24.99 -13.92
N LYS A 57 1.85 -25.44 -14.51
CA LYS A 57 1.86 -26.58 -15.45
C LYS A 57 1.29 -27.84 -14.80
N GLN A 58 1.78 -28.21 -13.62
CA GLN A 58 1.29 -29.41 -12.91
C GLN A 58 -0.19 -29.30 -12.56
N MET A 59 -0.68 -28.11 -12.20
CA MET A 59 -2.10 -27.89 -11.93
C MET A 59 -2.95 -28.07 -13.19
N GLY A 60 -2.50 -27.57 -14.35
CA GLY A 60 -3.17 -27.80 -15.64
C GLY A 60 -3.17 -29.28 -16.08
N GLU A 61 -2.12 -30.03 -15.73
CA GLU A 61 -2.04 -31.48 -15.98
C GLU A 61 -2.94 -32.29 -15.04
N HIS A 62 -3.09 -31.84 -13.78
CA HIS A 62 -3.85 -32.55 -12.76
C HIS A 62 -5.36 -32.25 -12.80
N TYR A 63 -5.73 -31.01 -13.09
CA TYR A 63 -7.12 -30.56 -13.07
C TYR A 63 -7.57 -30.13 -14.47
N SER A 64 -8.45 -30.92 -15.10
CA SER A 64 -9.01 -30.61 -16.42
C SER A 64 -9.86 -29.32 -16.49
N SER A 65 -10.24 -28.76 -15.34
CA SER A 65 -10.91 -27.47 -15.22
C SER A 65 -9.94 -26.28 -15.30
N LEU A 66 -8.63 -26.49 -15.19
CA LEU A 66 -7.65 -25.42 -15.14
C LEU A 66 -6.99 -25.24 -16.51
N ILE A 67 -6.85 -23.98 -16.89
CA ILE A 67 -6.10 -23.52 -18.04
C ILE A 67 -4.82 -22.88 -17.50
N PRO A 68 -3.65 -23.48 -17.73
CA PRO A 68 -2.39 -22.90 -17.28
C PRO A 68 -2.04 -21.68 -18.14
N CYS A 69 -1.78 -20.55 -17.52
CA CYS A 69 -1.25 -19.37 -18.20
C CYS A 69 0.20 -19.16 -17.78
N PHE A 70 1.09 -18.96 -18.75
CA PHE A 70 2.50 -18.66 -18.50
C PHE A 70 2.82 -17.25 -18.97
N GLY A 71 3.39 -16.46 -18.07
CA GLY A 71 3.69 -15.06 -18.30
C GLY A 71 4.68 -14.54 -17.27
N LEU A 72 5.24 -13.39 -17.59
CA LEU A 72 6.19 -12.71 -16.73
C LEU A 72 5.56 -11.39 -16.30
N HIS A 73 5.06 -11.38 -15.06
CA HIS A 73 4.42 -10.22 -14.47
C HIS A 73 5.45 -9.08 -14.39
N PRO A 74 5.06 -7.82 -14.65
CA PRO A 74 6.00 -6.69 -14.64
C PRO A 74 6.81 -6.56 -13.35
N TRP A 75 6.24 -6.92 -12.19
CA TRP A 75 6.97 -6.92 -10.91
C TRP A 75 8.19 -7.84 -10.88
N TYR A 76 8.14 -8.96 -11.61
CA TYR A 76 9.21 -9.96 -11.64
C TYR A 76 10.10 -9.82 -12.89
N VAL A 77 9.92 -8.77 -13.69
CA VAL A 77 10.70 -8.57 -14.92
C VAL A 77 12.19 -8.52 -14.67
N MET A 78 12.61 -7.86 -13.58
CA MET A 78 14.03 -7.71 -13.25
C MET A 78 14.69 -9.01 -12.79
N GLU A 79 13.90 -10.02 -12.44
CA GLU A 79 14.37 -11.31 -11.94
C GLU A 79 14.45 -12.39 -13.02
N ARG A 80 14.01 -12.06 -14.25
CA ARG A 80 13.98 -13.00 -15.36
C ARG A 80 15.37 -13.51 -15.71
N SER A 81 15.50 -14.80 -15.91
CA SER A 81 16.70 -15.41 -16.45
C SER A 81 16.89 -14.98 -17.92
N PRO A 82 18.11 -15.01 -18.49
CA PRO A 82 18.30 -14.77 -19.92
C PRO A 82 17.54 -15.76 -20.83
N LEU A 83 17.12 -16.91 -20.28
CA LEU A 83 16.44 -17.98 -21.01
C LEU A 83 14.91 -17.97 -20.83
N TRP A 84 14.36 -17.01 -20.08
CA TRP A 84 12.94 -16.96 -19.70
C TRP A 84 11.99 -17.19 -20.88
N LEU A 85 12.26 -16.55 -22.02
CA LEU A 85 11.41 -16.63 -23.21
C LEU A 85 11.47 -18.01 -23.86
N GLN A 86 12.65 -18.66 -23.85
CA GLN A 86 12.79 -20.02 -24.36
C GLN A 86 12.06 -21.00 -23.45
N SER A 87 12.22 -20.87 -22.13
CA SER A 87 11.52 -21.68 -21.14
C SER A 87 10.00 -21.56 -21.30
N MET A 88 9.48 -20.33 -21.44
CA MET A 88 8.05 -20.09 -21.64
C MET A 88 7.53 -20.72 -22.94
N LYS A 89 8.29 -20.61 -24.05
CA LYS A 89 7.93 -21.25 -25.32
C LYS A 89 7.83 -22.77 -25.21
N VAL A 90 8.75 -23.40 -24.49
CA VAL A 90 8.72 -24.85 -24.24
C VAL A 90 7.46 -25.23 -23.46
N LEU A 91 7.12 -24.48 -22.42
CA LEU A 91 5.91 -24.74 -21.62
C LEU A 91 4.63 -24.61 -22.44
N LEU A 92 4.51 -23.56 -23.26
CA LEU A 92 3.38 -23.36 -24.17
C LEU A 92 3.24 -24.48 -25.21
N GLN A 93 4.36 -25.03 -25.70
CA GLN A 93 4.36 -26.16 -26.63
C GLN A 93 3.97 -27.49 -25.97
N GLN A 94 4.25 -27.64 -24.67
CA GLN A 94 3.97 -28.86 -23.92
C GLN A 94 2.51 -28.97 -23.45
N GLN A 95 1.74 -27.88 -23.51
CA GLN A 95 0.40 -27.82 -22.93
C GLN A 95 -0.63 -27.37 -23.98
N LEU A 96 -1.54 -28.27 -24.35
CA LEU A 96 -2.49 -28.06 -25.46
C LEU A 96 -3.38 -26.82 -25.29
N PHE A 97 -3.72 -26.46 -24.05
CA PHE A 97 -4.61 -25.36 -23.74
C PHE A 97 -3.91 -24.21 -23.00
N ALA A 98 -2.58 -24.18 -22.95
CA ALA A 98 -1.91 -23.11 -22.24
C ALA A 98 -2.12 -21.76 -22.92
N ALA A 99 -2.29 -20.72 -22.11
CA ALA A 99 -2.40 -19.34 -22.55
C ALA A 99 -1.16 -18.53 -22.12
N VAL A 100 -1.03 -17.34 -22.68
CA VAL A 100 -0.01 -16.37 -22.26
C VAL A 100 -0.63 -15.46 -21.20
N GLY A 101 0.02 -15.36 -20.04
CA GLY A 101 -0.44 -14.54 -18.93
C GLY A 101 0.20 -14.99 -17.61
N GLU A 102 0.44 -14.11 -16.64
CA GLU A 102 0.17 -12.68 -16.68
C GLU A 102 1.33 -11.90 -17.32
N VAL A 103 1.02 -11.00 -18.27
CA VAL A 103 2.00 -10.13 -18.93
C VAL A 103 1.40 -8.72 -19.05
N GLY A 104 2.24 -7.70 -18.95
CA GLY A 104 1.76 -6.32 -19.02
C GLY A 104 2.89 -5.31 -19.01
N ARG A 105 2.51 -4.05 -18.84
CA ARG A 105 3.46 -2.94 -18.64
C ARG A 105 3.13 -2.29 -17.31
N PHE A 106 4.12 -2.22 -16.43
CA PHE A 106 4.05 -1.52 -15.16
C PHE A 106 5.17 -0.48 -15.15
N SER A 107 4.86 0.76 -14.81
CA SER A 107 5.83 1.86 -14.76
C SER A 107 6.10 2.19 -13.31
N PHE A 108 7.25 1.74 -12.77
CA PHE A 108 7.70 2.10 -11.42
C PHE A 108 7.95 3.61 -11.28
N LEU A 109 8.37 4.27 -12.37
CA LEU A 109 8.64 5.71 -12.41
C LEU A 109 7.45 6.55 -11.94
N LYS A 110 6.21 6.15 -12.24
CA LYS A 110 5.04 6.89 -11.78
C LYS A 110 4.82 6.79 -10.28
N LEU A 111 5.08 5.62 -9.70
CA LEU A 111 4.91 5.40 -8.27
C LEU A 111 6.03 6.07 -7.47
N GLU A 112 7.24 6.12 -8.01
CA GLU A 112 8.38 6.80 -7.37
C GLU A 112 8.19 8.31 -7.41
N GLU A 113 7.78 8.88 -8.56
CA GLU A 113 7.37 10.29 -8.68
C GLU A 113 6.21 10.63 -7.73
N GLU A 114 5.13 9.84 -7.72
CA GLU A 114 3.98 10.05 -6.81
C GLU A 114 4.36 9.92 -5.32
N LEU A 115 5.32 9.05 -4.98
CA LEU A 115 5.82 8.89 -3.60
C LEU A 115 6.81 9.98 -3.19
N GLU A 116 7.57 10.53 -4.13
CA GLU A 116 8.45 11.68 -3.88
C GLU A 116 7.64 12.95 -3.69
N GLU A 117 6.65 13.21 -4.55
CA GLU A 117 5.70 14.32 -4.41
C GLU A 117 4.98 14.27 -3.05
N PHE A 118 4.47 13.10 -2.65
CA PHE A 118 3.79 12.94 -1.36
C PHE A 118 4.71 13.23 -0.15
N LYS A 119 6.00 12.87 -0.24
CA LYS A 119 6.96 13.15 0.83
C LYS A 119 7.35 14.62 0.90
N GLU A 120 7.45 15.30 -0.23
CA GLU A 120 7.70 16.74 -0.28
C GLU A 120 6.53 17.50 0.36
N GLU A 121 5.28 17.13 0.05
CA GLU A 121 4.09 17.70 0.69
C GLU A 121 4.08 17.48 2.21
N GLU A 122 4.35 16.26 2.69
CA GLU A 122 4.45 15.98 4.14
C GLU A 122 5.58 16.75 4.83
N LEU A 123 6.71 16.96 4.15
CA LEU A 123 7.84 17.75 4.69
C LEU A 123 7.48 19.23 4.78
N GLU A 124 6.83 19.78 3.75
CA GLU A 124 6.43 21.19 3.70
C GLU A 124 5.39 21.51 4.79
N GLU A 125 4.41 20.62 5.00
CA GLU A 125 3.44 20.75 6.10
C GLU A 125 4.13 20.74 7.48
N LEU A 126 5.13 19.88 7.68
CA LEU A 126 5.85 19.74 8.95
C LEU A 126 6.79 20.92 9.23
N GLU A 127 7.39 21.50 8.18
CA GLU A 127 8.18 22.73 8.27
C GLU A 127 7.29 23.92 8.64
N GLU A 128 6.10 24.07 8.02
CA GLU A 128 5.14 25.12 8.38
C GLU A 128 4.61 24.99 9.82
N GLU A 129 4.34 23.77 10.30
CA GLU A 129 3.91 23.56 11.69
C GLU A 129 5.02 23.93 12.68
N LEU A 130 6.26 23.54 12.40
CA LEU A 130 7.39 23.85 13.28
C LEU A 130 7.72 25.36 13.30
N GLU A 131 7.58 26.05 12.17
CA GLU A 131 7.77 27.51 12.11
C GLU A 131 6.70 28.24 12.94
N LYS A 132 5.43 27.80 12.88
CA LYS A 132 4.36 28.35 13.72
C LYS A 132 4.59 28.10 15.21
N GLU A 133 4.99 26.89 15.60
CA GLU A 133 5.29 26.58 17.00
C GLU A 133 6.43 27.47 17.54
N LEU A 134 7.48 27.70 16.74
CA LEU A 134 8.58 28.58 17.11
C LEU A 134 8.17 30.06 17.21
N GLU A 135 7.31 30.53 16.31
CA GLU A 135 6.75 31.90 16.39
C GLU A 135 5.89 32.07 17.64
N GLU A 136 5.02 31.12 17.96
CA GLU A 136 4.20 31.15 19.18
C GLU A 136 5.06 31.10 20.46
N GLU A 137 6.14 30.31 20.48
CA GLU A 137 7.06 30.24 21.62
C GLU A 137 7.83 31.56 21.81
N LEU A 138 8.33 32.17 20.73
CA LEU A 138 9.01 33.47 20.76
C LEU A 138 8.07 34.61 21.17
N GLU A 139 6.83 34.63 20.68
CA GLU A 139 5.82 35.61 21.11
C GLU A 139 5.52 35.45 22.60
N GLY A 140 5.41 34.21 23.09
CA GLY A 140 5.22 33.92 24.52
C GLY A 140 6.39 34.41 25.39
N GLU A 141 7.64 34.16 24.98
CA GLU A 141 8.82 34.65 25.71
C GLU A 141 8.89 36.19 25.75
N LEU A 142 8.55 36.86 24.65
CA LEU A 142 8.51 38.32 24.57
C LEU A 142 7.41 38.93 25.46
N GLU A 143 6.23 38.30 25.51
CA GLU A 143 5.15 38.72 26.41
C GLU A 143 5.56 38.58 27.88
N GLU A 144 6.22 37.46 28.25
CA GLU A 144 6.73 37.28 29.62
C GLU A 144 7.80 38.31 30.00
N GLU A 145 8.71 38.65 29.07
CA GLU A 145 9.76 39.66 29.30
C GLU A 145 9.16 41.07 29.47
N LEU A 146 8.18 41.44 28.63
CA LEU A 146 7.46 42.71 28.75
C LEU A 146 6.68 42.82 30.08
N GLU A 147 6.01 41.74 30.52
CA GLU A 147 5.34 41.72 31.82
C GLU A 147 6.30 41.88 33.00
N LEU A 148 7.53 41.38 32.88
CA LEU A 148 8.57 41.53 33.90
C LEU A 148 9.11 42.96 33.95
N GLU A 149 9.33 43.58 32.78
CA GLU A 149 9.74 44.99 32.70
C GLU A 149 8.67 45.93 33.26
N GLU A 150 7.39 45.72 32.93
CA GLU A 150 6.29 46.53 33.47
C GLU A 150 6.19 46.42 35.01
N LYS A 151 6.35 45.21 35.57
CA LYS A 151 6.35 45.00 37.03
C LYS A 151 7.52 45.71 37.72
N LEU A 152 8.71 45.67 37.12
CA LEU A 152 9.89 46.37 37.66
C LEU A 152 9.69 47.88 37.68
N GLU A 153 9.10 48.46 36.62
CA GLU A 153 8.78 49.90 36.60
C GLU A 153 7.72 50.30 37.63
N GLU A 154 6.74 49.43 37.91
CA GLU A 154 5.73 49.66 38.96
C GLU A 154 6.35 49.61 40.36
N ASP A 155 7.22 48.63 40.62
CA ASP A 155 7.93 48.48 41.89
C ASP A 155 8.89 49.66 42.15
N GLU A 156 9.63 50.14 41.14
CA GLU A 156 10.51 51.32 41.27
C GLU A 156 9.71 52.60 41.60
N LYS A 157 8.53 52.80 40.98
CA LYS A 157 7.66 53.94 41.29
C LYS A 157 7.11 53.88 42.71
N LEU A 158 6.75 52.68 43.18
CA LEU A 158 6.30 52.47 44.55
C LEU A 158 7.40 52.80 45.57
N GLU A 159 8.64 52.36 45.34
CA GLU A 159 9.78 52.70 46.21
C GLU A 159 10.07 54.21 46.24
N GLU A 160 10.01 54.90 45.08
CA GLU A 160 10.16 56.37 45.03
C GLU A 160 9.05 57.10 45.80
N GLU A 161 7.79 56.67 45.67
CA GLU A 161 6.67 57.24 46.42
C GLU A 161 6.79 57.02 47.92
N GLU A 162 7.21 55.83 48.36
CA GLU A 162 7.46 55.50 49.77
C GLU A 162 8.58 56.36 50.37
N LEU A 163 9.69 56.53 49.65
CA LEU A 163 10.80 57.41 50.06
C LEU A 163 10.36 58.87 50.18
N GLU A 164 9.56 59.37 49.23
CA GLU A 164 8.99 60.72 49.32
C GLU A 164 8.06 60.90 50.52
N GLU A 165 7.23 59.89 50.82
CA GLU A 165 6.34 59.85 51.98
C GLU A 165 7.11 59.87 53.30
N GLU A 166 8.22 59.12 53.41
CA GLU A 166 9.09 59.14 54.59
C GLU A 166 9.78 60.50 54.78
N LEU A 167 10.30 61.10 53.70
CA LEU A 167 10.98 62.39 53.78
C LEU A 167 10.03 63.51 54.24
N LYS A 168 8.76 63.45 53.82
CA LYS A 168 7.71 64.39 54.26
C LYS A 168 7.34 64.24 55.74
N LYS A 169 7.62 63.09 56.38
CA LYS A 169 7.36 62.86 57.80
C LYS A 169 8.48 63.38 58.72
N GLU A 170 9.67 63.64 58.18
CA GLU A 170 10.83 64.14 58.96
C GLU A 170 10.99 65.68 58.98
N LEU A 171 10.17 66.41 58.22
CA LEU A 171 10.11 67.88 58.15
C LEU A 171 8.98 68.48 58.99
#